data_AF-A0A929DW97-F1
#
_entry.id   AF-A0A929DW97-F1
#
_cell.length_a   1.000
_cell.length_b   1.000
_cell.length_c   1.000
_cell.angle_alpha   90.00
_cell.angle_beta   90.00
_cell.angle_gamma   90.00
#
_symmetry.space_group_name_H-M   'P 1'
#
loop_
_entity.id
_entity.type
_entity.pdbx_description
1 polymer ?
#
loop_
_entity_poly.entity_id
_entity_poly.type
_entity_poly.pdbx_seq_one_letter_code
_entity_poly.pdbx_strand_id
1 'polypeptide(L)'
;IQSIPAGINRGFEITGSYLKQLKMLFKPETKAYEELGGFIKIGSIFPSTWNWERFWNMTAFLSIILAIMNVLPIPALDGGHVMFLLFEIVTGRKPGDKFMEYAQIVGMVLLLSLLLYANLNDIIGLFKN
;
A
#
# COMPACT_ATOMS: atom_id res chain seq x y z
N ILE A 1 37.03 -6.48 2.30
CA ILE A 1 37.05 -5.25 3.14
C ILE A 1 36.35 -4.08 2.46
N GLN A 2 36.37 -3.95 1.12
CA GLN A 2 35.56 -2.95 0.39
C GLN A 2 34.05 -3.22 0.39
N SER A 3 33.63 -4.44 0.75
CA SER A 3 32.23 -4.89 0.78
C SER A 3 31.38 -4.18 1.83
N ILE A 4 31.98 -3.75 2.94
CA ILE A 4 31.28 -3.02 4.02
C ILE A 4 30.96 -1.57 3.59
N PRO A 5 31.93 -0.75 3.11
CA PRO A 5 31.62 0.59 2.62
C PRO A 5 30.75 0.58 1.36
N ALA A 6 30.94 -0.39 0.45
CA ALA A 6 30.05 -0.56 -0.71
C ALA A 6 28.62 -0.93 -0.30
N GLY A 7 28.45 -1.77 0.73
CA GLY A 7 27.15 -2.13 1.29
C GLY A 7 26.44 -0.95 1.96
N ILE A 8 27.17 -0.09 2.68
CA ILE A 8 26.60 1.13 3.30
C ILE A 8 26.11 2.11 2.24
N ASN A 9 26.94 2.41 1.23
CA ASN A 9 26.56 3.31 0.14
C ASN A 9 25.34 2.78 -0.63
N ARG A 10 25.33 1.48 -0.94
CA ARG A 10 24.20 0.83 -1.60
C ARG A 10 22.94 0.84 -0.72
N GLY A 11 23.07 0.68 0.59
CA GLY A 11 21.97 0.82 1.54
C GLY A 11 21.34 2.20 1.48
N PHE A 12 22.14 3.27 1.58
CA PHE A 12 21.64 4.65 1.48
C PHE A 12 21.01 4.97 0.12
N GLU A 13 21.61 4.49 -0.98
CA GLU A 13 21.02 4.63 -2.32
C GLU A 13 19.68 3.91 -2.43
N ILE A 14 19.58 2.68 -1.94
CA ILE A 14 18.35 1.89 -1.99
C ILE A 14 17.27 2.54 -1.13
N THR A 15 17.58 2.96 0.09
CA THR A 15 16.65 3.70 0.96
C THR A 15 16.19 5.00 0.31
N GLY A 16 17.10 5.78 -0.29
CA GLY A 16 16.76 6.97 -1.05
C GLY A 16 15.85 6.68 -2.25
N SER A 17 16.09 5.57 -2.94
CA SER A 17 15.26 5.11 -4.07
C SER A 17 13.86 4.71 -3.61
N TYR A 18 13.72 4.05 -2.45
CA TYR A 18 12.43 3.70 -1.86
C TYR A 18 11.66 4.94 -1.38
N LEU A 19 12.34 5.92 -0.78
CA LEU A 19 11.70 7.20 -0.43
C LEU A 19 11.21 7.95 -1.68
N LYS A 20 11.97 7.89 -2.79
CA LYS A 20 11.56 8.47 -4.06
C LYS A 20 10.37 7.73 -4.67
N GLN A 21 10.35 6.40 -4.61
CA GLN A 21 9.21 5.57 -5.05
C GLN A 21 7.97 5.87 -4.20
N LEU A 22 8.12 5.97 -2.88
CA LEU A 22 7.06 6.38 -1.96
C LEU A 22 6.50 7.75 -2.36
N LYS A 23 7.37 8.73 -2.63
CA LYS A 23 6.95 10.06 -3.13
C LYS A 23 6.23 10.00 -4.48
N MET A 24 6.54 9.03 -5.34
CA MET A 24 5.86 8.81 -6.61
C MET A 24 4.47 8.19 -6.44
N LEU A 25 4.25 7.35 -5.41
CA LEU A 25 2.92 6.80 -5.10
C LEU A 25 1.92 7.89 -4.70
N PHE A 26 2.38 8.95 -4.04
CA PHE A 26 1.56 10.13 -3.74
C PHE A 26 1.31 11.04 -4.96
N LYS A 27 1.90 10.74 -6.12
CA LYS A 27 1.62 11.45 -7.37
C LYS A 27 0.55 10.70 -8.16
N PRO A 28 -0.65 11.27 -8.35
CA PRO A 28 -1.78 10.61 -9.02
C PRO A 28 -1.50 10.23 -10.48
N GLU A 29 -0.48 10.82 -11.11
CA GLU A 29 -0.05 10.53 -12.48
C GLU A 29 0.47 9.10 -12.68
N THR A 30 0.91 8.43 -11.61
CA THR A 30 1.53 7.09 -11.70
C THR A 30 0.53 5.96 -11.77
N LYS A 31 -0.76 6.21 -11.50
CA LYS A 31 -1.80 5.16 -11.43
C LYS A 31 -1.40 3.96 -10.57
N ALA A 32 -0.49 4.14 -9.63
CA ALA A 32 0.02 3.04 -8.84
C ALA A 32 -1.08 2.37 -8.01
N TYR A 33 -2.12 3.13 -7.65
CA TYR A 33 -3.35 2.61 -7.03
C TYR A 33 -4.18 1.71 -7.96
N GLU A 34 -4.05 1.83 -9.30
CA GLU A 34 -4.66 0.94 -10.31
C GLU A 34 -3.84 -0.35 -10.52
N GLU A 35 -2.51 -0.30 -10.30
CA GLU A 35 -1.63 -1.47 -10.29
C GLU A 35 -1.75 -2.31 -9.01
N LEU A 36 -2.31 -1.75 -7.93
CA LEU A 36 -2.81 -2.51 -6.77
C LEU A 36 -4.07 -3.32 -7.09
N GLY A 37 -4.55 -3.26 -8.33
CA GLY A 37 -5.74 -3.92 -8.81
C GLY A 37 -5.54 -5.43 -8.88
N GLY A 38 -5.93 -6.10 -7.79
CA GLY A 38 -6.29 -7.51 -7.72
C GLY A 38 -5.13 -8.49 -7.55
N PHE A 39 -5.45 -9.61 -6.88
CA PHE A 39 -4.47 -10.65 -6.50
C PHE A 39 -3.75 -11.25 -7.72
N ILE A 40 -4.38 -11.21 -8.90
CA ILE A 40 -3.85 -11.81 -10.12
C ILE A 40 -2.72 -10.94 -10.70
N LYS A 41 -2.87 -9.62 -10.73
CA LYS A 41 -1.79 -8.73 -11.18
C LYS A 41 -0.58 -8.78 -10.25
N ILE A 42 -0.80 -8.86 -8.94
CA ILE A 42 0.27 -9.08 -7.96
C ILE A 42 0.98 -10.43 -8.19
N GLY A 43 0.25 -11.46 -8.61
CA GLY A 43 0.88 -12.72 -9.03
C GLY A 43 1.71 -12.59 -10.31
N SER A 44 1.23 -11.79 -11.28
CA SER A 44 1.85 -11.65 -12.61
C SER A 44 3.17 -10.85 -12.63
N ILE A 45 3.44 -10.04 -11.60
CA ILE A 45 4.71 -9.31 -11.48
C ILE A 45 5.88 -10.22 -11.10
N PHE A 46 5.62 -11.43 -10.59
CA PHE A 46 6.68 -12.37 -10.24
C PHE A 46 7.22 -13.07 -11.49
N PRO A 47 8.56 -13.15 -11.65
CA PRO A 47 9.16 -13.82 -12.80
C PRO A 47 8.86 -15.32 -12.78
N SER A 48 8.74 -15.94 -13.97
CA SER A 48 8.57 -17.39 -14.12
C SER A 48 9.78 -18.21 -13.66
N THR A 49 10.94 -17.57 -13.53
CA THR A 49 12.19 -18.18 -13.06
C THR A 49 12.61 -17.63 -11.70
N TRP A 50 13.06 -18.50 -10.79
CA TRP A 50 13.51 -18.10 -9.46
C TRP A 50 14.74 -17.17 -9.49
N ASN A 51 14.63 -15.99 -8.88
CA ASN A 51 15.74 -15.06 -8.69
C ASN A 51 15.65 -14.43 -7.29
N TRP A 52 16.65 -14.71 -6.45
CA TRP A 52 16.70 -14.24 -5.06
C TRP A 52 16.72 -12.71 -4.92
N GLU A 53 17.47 -12.01 -5.77
CA GLU A 53 17.54 -10.55 -5.72
C GLU A 53 16.19 -9.92 -6.10
N ARG A 54 15.53 -10.44 -7.14
CA ARG A 54 14.23 -9.94 -7.56
C ARG A 54 13.14 -10.23 -6.54
N PHE A 55 13.17 -11.42 -5.93
CA PHE A 55 12.25 -11.80 -4.87
C PHE A 55 12.30 -10.84 -3.69
N TRP A 56 13.51 -10.55 -3.17
CA TRP A 56 13.67 -9.61 -2.06
C TRP A 56 13.31 -8.18 -2.43
N ASN A 57 13.63 -7.73 -3.65
CA ASN A 57 13.23 -6.41 -4.12
C ASN A 57 11.70 -6.25 -4.22
N MET A 58 11.00 -7.26 -4.76
CA MET A 58 9.53 -7.25 -4.85
C MET A 58 8.88 -7.35 -3.47
N THR A 59 9.45 -8.16 -2.57
CA THR A 59 8.96 -8.28 -1.19
C THR A 59 9.12 -6.97 -0.43
N ALA A 60 10.28 -6.30 -0.57
CA ALA A 60 10.51 -4.98 0.00
C ALA A 60 9.53 -3.94 -0.57
N PHE A 61 9.30 -3.95 -1.88
CA PHE A 61 8.32 -3.09 -2.54
C PHE A 61 6.90 -3.30 -2.03
N LEU A 62 6.42 -4.56 -1.98
CA LEU A 62 5.11 -4.91 -1.43
C LEU A 62 4.99 -4.53 0.05
N SER A 63 6.04 -4.74 0.85
CA SER A 63 6.07 -4.37 2.27
C SER A 63 5.93 -2.86 2.48
N ILE A 64 6.61 -2.05 1.66
CA ILE A 64 6.48 -0.58 1.69
C ILE A 64 5.06 -0.15 1.31
N ILE A 65 4.47 -0.75 0.28
CA ILE A 65 3.09 -0.49 -0.12
C ILE A 65 2.13 -0.82 1.02
N LEU A 66 2.25 -2.00 1.63
CA LEU A 66 1.40 -2.41 2.76
C LEU A 66 1.56 -1.47 3.95
N ALA A 67 2.79 -1.06 4.28
CA ALA A 67 3.04 -0.08 5.33
C ALA A 67 2.35 1.27 5.03
N ILE A 68 2.39 1.75 3.79
CA ILE A 68 1.71 2.98 3.38
C ILE A 68 0.19 2.80 3.46
N MET A 69 -0.35 1.69 2.93
CA MET A 69 -1.78 1.40 2.96
C MET A 69 -2.33 1.31 4.39
N ASN A 70 -1.55 0.79 5.33
CA ASN A 70 -1.89 0.77 6.75
C ASN A 70 -1.81 2.15 7.41
N VAL A 71 -0.98 3.07 6.92
CA VAL A 71 -0.86 4.44 7.43
C VAL A 71 -1.90 5.38 6.78
N LEU A 72 -2.43 5.03 5.61
CA LEU A 72 -3.47 5.82 4.95
C LEU A 72 -4.72 5.92 5.84
N PRO A 73 -5.39 7.09 5.85
CA PRO A 73 -6.58 7.32 6.65
C PRO A 73 -7.80 6.64 6.02
N ILE A 74 -7.81 5.31 6.03
CA ILE A 74 -8.95 4.49 5.60
C ILE A 74 -9.68 4.02 6.86
N PRO A 75 -10.93 4.46 7.09
CA PRO A 75 -11.76 3.92 8.15
C PRO A 75 -11.87 2.39 7.99
N ALA A 76 -11.65 1.62 9.06
CA ALA A 76 -11.47 0.16 9.11
C ALA A 76 -10.04 -0.41 9.03
N LEU A 77 -9.00 0.40 8.75
CA LEU A 77 -7.59 0.02 8.89
C LEU A 77 -6.91 0.72 10.09
N ASP A 78 -5.69 0.30 10.44
CA ASP A 78 -4.90 0.86 11.55
C ASP A 78 -4.73 2.39 11.43
N GLY A 79 -4.54 2.91 10.21
CA GLY A 79 -4.38 4.34 9.93
C GLY A 79 -5.65 5.17 10.15
N GLY A 80 -6.83 4.58 10.04
CA GLY A 80 -8.10 5.24 10.36
C GLY A 80 -8.21 5.56 11.85
N HIS A 81 -7.77 4.64 12.71
CA HIS A 81 -7.72 4.84 14.16
C HIS A 81 -6.70 5.93 14.53
N VAL A 82 -5.53 5.93 13.89
CA VAL A 82 -4.52 6.98 14.07
C VAL A 82 -5.08 8.34 13.64
N MET A 83 -5.85 8.43 12.56
CA MET A 83 -6.48 9.70 12.16
C MET A 83 -7.50 10.21 13.17
N PHE A 84 -8.32 9.32 13.77
CA PHE A 84 -9.25 9.71 14.83
C PHE A 84 -8.54 10.21 16.09
N LEU A 85 -7.43 9.56 16.47
CA LEU A 85 -6.59 10.01 17.58
C LEU A 85 -5.92 11.36 17.28
N LEU A 86 -5.39 11.56 16.07
CA LEU A 86 -4.83 12.84 15.65
C LEU A 86 -5.90 13.94 15.65
N PHE A 87 -7.10 13.63 15.19
CA PHE A 87 -8.23 14.56 15.25
C PHE A 87 -8.61 14.90 16.70
N GLU A 88 -8.64 13.92 17.61
CA GLU A 88 -8.88 14.13 19.04
C GLU A 88 -7.80 15.02 19.66
N ILE A 89 -6.52 14.79 19.35
CA ILE A 89 -5.40 15.61 19.83
C ILE A 89 -5.53 17.06 19.35
N VAL A 90 -5.90 17.27 18.09
CA VAL A 90 -6.03 18.62 17.49
C VAL A 90 -7.28 19.36 17.97
N THR A 91 -8.41 18.66 18.10
CA THR A 91 -9.70 19.29 18.43
C THR A 91 -10.05 19.24 19.92
N GLY A 92 -9.31 18.47 20.72
CA GLY A 92 -9.55 18.27 22.16
C GLY A 92 -10.88 17.61 22.49
N ARG A 93 -11.58 17.04 21.50
CA ARG A 93 -12.90 16.44 21.64
C ARG A 93 -12.87 15.01 21.13
N LYS A 94 -13.37 14.09 21.96
CA LYS A 94 -13.56 12.69 21.56
C LYS A 94 -14.56 12.64 20.39
N PRO A 95 -14.20 12.00 19.26
CA PRO A 95 -15.17 11.62 18.24
C PRO A 95 -16.28 10.80 18.90
N GLY A 96 -17.54 11.11 18.60
CA GLY A 96 -18.65 10.36 19.20
C GLY A 96 -18.64 8.90 18.74
N ASP A 97 -18.89 7.96 19.66
CA ASP A 97 -18.82 6.51 19.41
C ASP A 97 -19.62 6.07 18.17
N LYS A 98 -20.81 6.67 17.97
CA LYS A 98 -21.65 6.42 16.78
C LYS A 98 -20.99 6.85 15.47
N PHE A 99 -20.29 7.99 15.45
CA PHE A 99 -19.58 8.44 14.24
C PHE A 99 -18.45 7.49 13.88
N MET A 100 -17.74 6.96 14.87
CA MET A 100 -16.66 6.00 14.67
C MET A 100 -17.19 4.67 14.11
N GLU A 101 -18.32 4.18 14.65
CA GLU A 101 -19.01 3.00 14.13
C GLU A 101 -19.47 3.17 12.67
N TYR A 102 -20.13 4.30 12.35
CA TYR A 102 -20.53 4.60 10.97
C TYR A 102 -19.34 4.73 10.03
N ALA A 103 -18.28 5.42 10.45
CA ALA A 103 -17.07 5.56 9.64
C ALA A 103 -16.45 4.18 9.35
N GLN A 104 -16.37 3.30 10.34
CA GLN A 104 -15.85 1.94 10.18
C GLN A 104 -16.72 1.10 9.23
N ILE A 105 -18.04 1.15 9.36
CA ILE A 105 -18.96 0.43 8.47
C ILE A 105 -18.83 0.94 7.03
N VAL A 106 -18.82 2.26 6.83
CA VAL A 106 -18.66 2.88 5.51
C VAL A 106 -17.31 2.48 4.90
N GLY A 107 -16.24 2.53 5.69
CA GLY A 107 -14.91 2.11 5.27
C GLY A 107 -14.84 0.64 4.87
N MET A 108 -15.47 -0.26 5.65
CA MET A 108 -15.53 -1.69 5.35
C MET A 108 -16.32 -1.97 4.07
N VAL A 109 -17.48 -1.32 3.88
CA VAL A 109 -18.27 -1.45 2.64
C VAL A 109 -17.50 -0.95 1.42
N LEU A 110 -16.80 0.18 1.55
CA LEU A 110 -15.97 0.75 0.50
C LEU A 110 -14.81 -0.18 0.13
N LEU A 111 -14.11 -0.74 1.12
CA LEU A 111 -13.02 -1.69 0.91
C LEU A 111 -13.50 -2.98 0.23
N LEU A 112 -14.60 -3.57 0.70
CA LEU A 112 -15.18 -4.77 0.09
C LEU A 112 -15.63 -4.50 -1.35
N SER A 113 -16.22 -3.34 -1.62
CA SER A 113 -16.63 -2.93 -2.97
C SER A 113 -15.44 -2.78 -3.90
N LEU A 114 -14.36 -2.14 -3.43
CA LEU A 114 -13.10 -2.02 -4.19
C LEU A 114 -12.44 -3.38 -4.44
N LEU A 115 -12.43 -4.27 -3.44
CA LEU A 115 -11.88 -5.62 -3.59
C LEU A 115 -12.67 -6.40 -4.65
N LEU A 116 -14.00 -6.38 -4.60
CA LEU A 116 -14.85 -7.00 -5.60
C LEU A 116 -14.60 -6.40 -6.99
N TYR A 117 -14.56 -5.07 -7.09
CA TYR A 117 -14.29 -4.37 -8.34
C TYR A 117 -12.93 -4.75 -8.94
N ALA A 118 -11.87 -4.77 -8.13
CA ALA A 118 -10.53 -5.12 -8.56
C ALA A 118 -10.45 -6.58 -9.05
N ASN A 119 -11.03 -7.53 -8.31
CA ASN A 119 -11.06 -8.93 -8.71
C ASN A 119 -11.90 -9.15 -9.99
N LEU A 120 -13.04 -8.48 -10.14
CA LEU A 120 -13.84 -8.55 -11.36
C LEU A 120 -13.10 -7.96 -12.57
N ASN A 121 -12.43 -6.83 -12.40
CA ASN A 121 -11.63 -6.20 -13.44
C ASN A 121 -10.45 -7.10 -13.87
N ASP A 122 -9.81 -7.79 -12.93
CA ASP A 122 -8.76 -8.78 -13.22
C ASP A 122 -9.30 -9.97 -14.03
N ILE A 123 -10.44 -10.53 -13.61
CA ILE A 123 -11.08 -11.66 -14.30
C ILE A 123 -11.49 -11.26 -15.74
N ILE A 124 -12.11 -10.09 -15.91
CA ILE A 124 -12.48 -9.58 -17.24
C ILE A 124 -11.24 -9.34 -18.09
N GLY A 125 -10.16 -8.83 -17.50
CA GLY A 125 -8.87 -8.65 -18.17
C GLY A 125 -8.27 -9.96 -18.68
N LEU A 126 -8.41 -11.05 -17.91
CA LEU A 126 -7.97 -12.38 -18.33
C LEU A 126 -8.80 -12.95 -19.49
N PHE A 127 -10.11 -12.71 -19.52
CA PHE A 127 -10.97 -13.20 -20.61
C PHE A 127 -10.87 -12.38 -21.89
N LYS A 128 -10.35 -11.15 -21.81
CA LYS A 128 -10.19 -10.25 -22.96
C LYS A 128 -8.86 -10.43 -23.70
N ASN A 129 -7.88 -11.09 -23.09
CA ASN A 129 -6.54 -11.36 -23.65
C ASN A 129 -6.43 -12.76 -24.23
#